data_AF-A0A8T1TF48-F1
#
_entry.id   AF-A0A8T1TF48-F1
#
_cell.length_a   1.000
_cell.length_b   1.000
_cell.length_c   1.000
_cell.angle_alpha   90.00
_cell.angle_beta   90.00
_cell.angle_gamma   90.00
#
_symmetry.space_group_name_H-M   'P 1'
#
loop_
_entity.id
_entity.type
_entity.pdbx_description
1 polymer ?
#
loop_
_entity_poly.entity_id
_entity_poly.type
_entity_poly.pdbx_seq_one_letter_code
_entity_poly.pdbx_strand_id
1 'polypeptide(L)'
;SGPLSMFAAFIEICIKLPQTNVGALVTSLIAMAAILAVKMLSAKFASKLPMPIPIELITIIVSTGISYGAGLEAKFRIAVVGDIPSGMKPPMAPNVSYFGQVVGNAFAIAVVGYAICISLGKIFALKHGYKVNSNQELIALGICNFVGGFFQCFSISCSMS
;
A
#
# COMPACT_ATOMS: atom_id res chain seq x y z
N SER A 1 -8.61 6.54 -18.89
CA SER A 1 -9.37 5.55 -18.10
C SER A 1 -10.65 5.20 -18.84
N GLY A 2 -10.93 3.91 -19.03
CA GLY A 2 -12.09 3.43 -19.79
C GLY A 2 -12.10 1.90 -19.87
N PRO A 3 -13.19 1.28 -20.36
CA PRO A 3 -13.18 -0.15 -20.65
C PRO A 3 -12.07 -0.40 -21.67
N LEU A 4 -11.10 -1.27 -21.34
CA LEU A 4 -9.84 -1.55 -22.07
C LEU A 4 -8.60 -0.71 -21.73
N SER A 5 -8.64 0.19 -20.74
CA SER A 5 -7.44 0.94 -20.36
C SER A 5 -6.29 0.06 -19.86
N MET A 6 -6.59 -1.14 -19.33
CA MET A 6 -5.56 -2.12 -18.94
C MET A 6 -4.80 -2.67 -20.16
N PHE A 7 -5.49 -2.93 -21.27
CA PHE A 7 -4.84 -3.37 -22.51
C PHE A 7 -4.01 -2.24 -23.13
N ALA A 8 -4.54 -1.00 -23.12
CA ALA A 8 -3.80 0.16 -23.57
C ALA A 8 -2.52 0.38 -22.73
N ALA A 9 -2.62 0.28 -21.40
CA ALA A 9 -1.46 0.38 -20.51
C ALA A 9 -0.44 -0.73 -20.78
N PHE A 10 -0.90 -1.97 -21.02
CA PHE A 10 -0.01 -3.09 -21.36
C PHE A 10 0.74 -2.86 -22.68
N ILE A 11 0.02 -2.43 -23.72
CA ILE A 11 0.63 -2.07 -25.02
C ILE A 11 1.64 -0.93 -24.84
N GLU A 12 1.28 0.09 -24.06
CA GLU A 12 2.15 1.23 -23.78
C GLU A 12 3.43 0.80 -23.05
N ILE A 13 3.35 -0.12 -22.09
CA ILE A 13 4.50 -0.73 -21.42
C ILE A 13 5.37 -1.48 -22.43
N CYS A 14 4.78 -2.29 -23.33
CA CYS A 14 5.52 -3.02 -24.36
C CYS A 14 6.25 -2.09 -25.34
N ILE A 15 5.63 -0.96 -25.71
CA ILE A 15 6.23 0.05 -26.60
C ILE A 15 7.38 0.79 -25.90
N LYS A 16 7.23 1.10 -24.60
CA LYS A 16 8.25 1.84 -23.82
C LYS A 16 9.35 0.97 -23.24
N LEU A 17 9.28 -0.35 -23.41
CA LEU A 17 10.28 -1.31 -22.92
C LEU A 17 11.73 -0.98 -23.33
N PRO A 18 12.02 -0.51 -24.57
CA PRO A 18 13.37 -0.09 -24.98
C PRO A 18 13.89 1.15 -24.25
N GLN A 19 13.02 1.97 -23.65
CA GLN A 19 13.37 3.20 -22.92
C GLN A 19 13.61 2.94 -21.42
N THR A 20 13.68 1.67 -21.01
CA THR A 20 13.83 1.29 -19.61
C THR A 20 15.20 1.68 -19.06
N ASN A 21 15.20 2.24 -17.84
CA ASN A 21 16.43 2.46 -17.10
C ASN A 21 16.99 1.13 -16.58
N VAL A 22 18.13 0.70 -17.12
CA VAL A 22 18.80 -0.55 -16.75
C VAL A 22 19.16 -0.60 -15.27
N GLY A 23 19.57 0.54 -14.68
CA GLY A 23 19.90 0.62 -13.25
C GLY A 23 18.68 0.36 -12.37
N ALA A 24 17.52 0.92 -12.71
CA ALA A 24 16.26 0.67 -11.99
C ALA A 24 15.81 -0.80 -12.12
N LEU A 25 16.01 -1.40 -13.29
CA LEU A 25 15.69 -2.81 -13.52
C LEU A 25 16.58 -3.75 -12.71
N VAL A 26 17.89 -3.53 -12.70
CA VAL A 26 18.83 -4.36 -11.92
C VAL A 26 18.58 -4.20 -10.42
N THR A 27 18.41 -2.97 -9.93
CA THR A 27 18.17 -2.72 -8.50
C THR A 27 16.83 -3.30 -8.02
N SER A 28 15.77 -3.24 -8.84
CA SER A 28 14.49 -3.86 -8.51
C SER A 28 14.56 -5.40 -8.50
N LEU A 29 15.31 -6.03 -9.42
CA LEU A 29 15.57 -7.47 -9.38
C LEU A 29 16.35 -7.89 -8.14
N ILE A 30 17.39 -7.15 -7.77
CA ILE A 30 18.18 -7.40 -6.55
C ILE A 30 17.31 -7.23 -5.31
N ALA A 31 16.52 -6.16 -5.22
CA ALA A 31 15.62 -5.92 -4.10
C ALA A 31 14.58 -7.04 -3.95
N MET A 32 14.00 -7.50 -5.06
CA MET A 32 13.05 -8.61 -5.08
C MET A 32 13.69 -9.90 -4.58
N ALA A 33 14.88 -10.25 -5.09
CA ALA A 33 15.62 -11.42 -4.65
C ALA A 33 15.99 -11.34 -3.16
N ALA A 34 16.41 -10.17 -2.69
CA ALA A 34 16.73 -9.93 -1.28
C ALA A 34 15.52 -10.10 -0.37
N ILE A 35 14.37 -9.50 -0.71
CA ILE A 35 13.13 -9.65 0.07
C ILE A 35 12.71 -11.12 0.16
N LEU A 36 12.74 -11.84 -0.97
CA LEU A 36 12.41 -13.26 -0.99
C LEU A 36 13.39 -14.09 -0.16
N ALA A 37 14.69 -13.84 -0.28
CA ALA A 37 15.71 -14.53 0.51
C ALA A 37 15.53 -14.31 2.01
N VAL A 38 15.29 -13.07 2.44
CA VAL A 38 15.08 -12.75 3.86
C VAL A 38 13.76 -13.36 4.37
N LYS A 39 12.69 -13.35 3.57
CA LYS A 39 11.42 -14.00 3.92
C LYS A 39 11.58 -15.52 4.08
N MET A 40 12.31 -16.18 3.18
CA MET A 40 12.61 -17.62 3.28
C MET A 40 13.50 -17.95 4.48
N LEU A 41 14.52 -17.12 4.74
CA LEU A 41 15.40 -17.28 5.90
C LEU A 41 14.62 -17.13 7.21
N SER A 42 13.79 -16.09 7.30
CA SER A 42 12.95 -15.87 8.48
C SER A 42 11.93 -16.97 8.67
N ALA A 43 11.35 -17.53 7.61
CA ALA A 43 10.44 -18.67 7.74
C ALA A 43 11.15 -19.90 8.30
N LYS A 44 12.41 -20.16 7.91
CA LYS A 44 13.22 -21.24 8.50
C LYS A 44 13.59 -20.99 9.96
N PHE A 45 13.87 -19.74 10.32
CA PHE A 45 14.25 -19.36 11.69
C PHE A 45 13.06 -19.05 12.61
N ALA A 46 11.84 -19.00 12.06
CA ALA A 46 10.61 -18.70 12.81
C ALA A 46 10.36 -19.69 13.95
N SER A 47 10.82 -20.93 13.83
CA SER A 47 10.70 -21.95 14.88
C SER A 47 11.60 -21.72 16.10
N LYS A 48 12.64 -20.88 15.97
CA LYS A 48 13.63 -20.63 17.04
C LYS A 48 13.47 -19.27 17.73
N LEU A 49 12.64 -18.39 17.20
CA LEU A 49 12.50 -17.02 17.70
C LEU A 49 11.14 -16.84 18.39
N PRO A 50 11.11 -16.24 19.60
CA PRO A 50 9.87 -16.01 20.34
C PRO A 50 9.01 -14.88 19.76
N MET A 51 9.54 -14.08 18.83
CA MET A 51 8.86 -12.93 18.24
C MET A 51 9.13 -12.85 16.72
N PRO A 52 8.12 -12.49 15.90
CA PRO A 52 8.34 -12.23 14.48
C PRO A 52 9.29 -11.04 14.28
N ILE A 53 10.31 -11.21 13.44
CA ILE A 53 11.25 -10.13 13.09
C ILE A 53 10.55 -9.15 12.11
N PRO A 54 10.66 -7.82 12.31
CA PRO A 54 10.13 -6.82 11.40
C PRO A 54 11.01 -6.68 10.14
N ILE A 55 10.99 -7.70 9.28
CA ILE A 55 11.84 -7.82 8.09
C ILE A 55 11.66 -6.64 7.13
N GLU A 56 10.40 -6.25 6.88
CA GLU A 56 10.09 -5.18 5.92
C GLU A 56 10.75 -3.86 6.32
N LEU A 57 10.73 -3.54 7.62
CA LEU A 57 11.37 -2.35 8.17
C LEU A 57 12.90 -2.41 7.98
N ILE A 58 13.52 -3.55 8.29
CA ILE A 58 14.98 -3.73 8.11
C ILE A 58 15.36 -3.57 6.64
N THR A 59 14.59 -4.17 5.73
CA THR A 59 14.83 -4.04 4.29
C THR A 59 14.72 -2.59 3.82
N ILE A 60 13.74 -1.82 4.30
CA ILE A 60 13.60 -0.39 3.98
C ILE A 60 14.82 0.39 4.48
N ILE A 61 15.26 0.17 5.72
CA ILE A 61 16.42 0.87 6.31
C ILE A 61 17.69 0.57 5.50
N VAL A 62 17.98 -0.72 5.24
CA VAL A 62 19.19 -1.14 4.53
C VAL A 62 19.18 -0.65 3.08
N SER A 63 18.04 -0.78 2.37
CA SER A 63 17.91 -0.32 0.99
C SER A 63 18.05 1.20 0.87
N THR A 64 17.49 1.97 1.81
CA THR A 64 17.65 3.43 1.87
C THR A 64 19.10 3.82 2.12
N GLY A 65 19.78 3.15 3.07
CA GLY A 65 21.20 3.38 3.35
C GLY A 65 22.10 3.09 2.15
N ILE A 66 21.86 1.99 1.43
CA ILE A 66 22.59 1.65 0.20
C ILE A 66 22.31 2.69 -0.89
N SER A 67 21.04 3.08 -1.07
CA SER A 67 20.64 4.08 -2.07
C SER A 67 21.37 5.41 -1.86
N TYR A 68 21.41 5.88 -0.60
CA TYR A 68 22.09 7.10 -0.20
C TYR A 68 23.62 6.99 -0.36
N GLY A 69 24.23 5.93 0.21
CA GLY A 69 25.69 5.77 0.21
C GLY A 69 26.29 5.54 -1.17
N ALA A 70 25.60 4.80 -2.04
CA ALA A 70 26.08 4.55 -3.40
C ALA A 70 25.70 5.65 -4.41
N GLY A 71 24.80 6.56 -4.05
CA GLY A 71 24.37 7.67 -4.90
C GLY A 71 23.60 7.19 -6.14
N LEU A 72 22.63 6.29 -5.94
CA LEU A 72 21.92 5.59 -7.01
C LEU A 72 21.17 6.54 -7.95
N GLU A 73 20.58 7.59 -7.40
CA GLU A 73 19.88 8.62 -8.17
C GLU A 73 20.85 9.34 -9.13
N ALA A 74 21.96 9.86 -8.61
CA ALA A 74 22.91 10.64 -9.40
C ALA A 74 23.64 9.80 -10.47
N LYS A 75 24.04 8.56 -10.11
CA LYS A 75 24.82 7.69 -11.00
C LYS A 75 23.98 6.92 -12.00
N PHE A 76 22.83 6.42 -11.58
CA PHE A 76 22.00 5.52 -12.37
C PHE A 76 20.65 6.12 -12.76
N ARG A 77 20.35 7.38 -12.41
CA ARG A 77 19.08 8.07 -12.71
C ARG A 77 17.85 7.29 -12.23
N ILE A 78 17.99 6.62 -11.09
CA ILE A 78 16.91 5.85 -10.47
C ILE A 78 16.01 6.83 -9.72
N ALA A 79 14.70 6.74 -9.93
CA ALA A 79 13.72 7.55 -9.21
C ALA A 79 13.72 7.16 -7.72
N VAL A 80 13.90 8.14 -6.86
CA VAL A 80 13.84 8.00 -5.39
C VAL A 80 12.59 8.69 -4.85
N VAL A 81 12.22 8.34 -3.61
CA VAL A 81 11.02 8.88 -2.94
C VAL A 81 11.08 10.40 -2.77
N GLY A 82 12.28 10.98 -2.67
CA GLY A 82 12.49 12.41 -2.50
C GLY A 82 12.13 12.90 -1.10
N ASP A 83 11.80 14.19 -0.99
CA ASP A 83 11.49 14.84 0.28
C ASP A 83 10.09 14.49 0.77
N ILE A 84 10.02 14.00 2.01
CA ILE A 84 8.76 13.73 2.71
C ILE A 84 8.48 14.92 3.64
N PRO A 85 7.35 15.64 3.48
CA PRO A 85 7.04 16.77 4.33
C PRO A 85 6.93 16.32 5.79
N SER A 86 7.67 17.01 6.66
CA SER A 86 7.64 16.74 8.10
C SER A 86 6.40 17.36 8.75
N GLY A 87 5.82 16.64 9.71
CA GLY A 87 4.68 17.10 10.50
C GLY A 87 3.31 16.74 9.91
N MET A 88 2.27 17.06 10.67
CA MET A 88 0.89 16.78 10.30
C MET A 88 0.37 17.85 9.33
N LYS A 89 -0.31 17.42 8.27
CA LYS A 89 -1.02 18.35 7.38
C LYS A 89 -2.22 18.96 8.13
N PRO A 90 -2.48 20.27 7.99
CA PRO A 90 -3.64 20.89 8.62
C PRO A 90 -4.94 20.31 8.04
N PRO A 91 -6.02 20.24 8.84
CA PRO A 91 -7.30 19.77 8.33
C PRO A 91 -7.82 20.70 7.23
N MET A 92 -8.34 20.11 6.16
CA MET A 92 -8.88 20.80 4.99
C MET A 92 -10.27 20.26 4.66
N ALA A 93 -11.23 21.16 4.44
CA ALA A 93 -12.57 20.76 4.04
C ALA A 93 -12.56 20.18 2.61
N PRO A 94 -13.28 19.07 2.36
CA PRO A 94 -13.36 18.48 1.03
C PRO A 94 -14.15 19.40 0.09
N ASN A 95 -13.67 19.54 -1.14
CA ASN A 95 -14.34 20.36 -2.15
C ASN A 95 -15.57 19.64 -2.70
N VAL A 96 -16.75 20.19 -2.38
CA VAL A 96 -18.06 19.66 -2.75
C VAL A 96 -18.32 19.62 -4.26
N SER A 97 -17.59 20.42 -5.05
CA SER A 97 -17.74 20.47 -6.51
C SER A 97 -17.39 19.13 -7.18
N TYR A 98 -16.54 18.31 -6.56
CA TYR A 98 -16.14 17.02 -7.12
C TYR A 98 -17.08 15.88 -6.74
N PHE A 99 -17.99 16.07 -5.78
CA PHE A 99 -18.81 14.98 -5.25
C PHE A 99 -19.63 14.28 -6.34
N GLY A 100 -20.23 15.05 -7.25
CA GLY A 100 -21.00 14.49 -8.37
C GLY A 100 -20.16 13.65 -9.33
N GLN A 101 -18.86 13.94 -9.47
CA GLN A 101 -17.96 13.21 -10.37
C GLN A 101 -17.42 11.93 -9.73
N VAL A 102 -17.26 11.91 -8.41
CA VAL A 102 -16.63 10.79 -7.69
C VAL A 102 -17.62 9.85 -7.01
N VAL A 103 -18.90 10.21 -6.87
CA VAL A 103 -19.90 9.45 -6.11
C VAL A 103 -19.99 7.97 -6.54
N GLY A 104 -19.93 7.69 -7.84
CA GLY A 104 -19.97 6.31 -8.36
C GLY A 104 -18.76 5.48 -7.93
N ASN A 105 -17.55 6.06 -8.07
CA ASN A 105 -16.32 5.41 -7.64
C ASN A 105 -16.26 5.27 -6.11
N ALA A 106 -16.70 6.30 -5.38
CA ALA A 106 -16.74 6.29 -3.93
C ALA A 106 -17.68 5.20 -3.39
N PHE A 107 -18.84 5.01 -4.01
CA PHE A 107 -19.76 3.92 -3.66
C PHE A 107 -19.12 2.54 -3.88
N ALA A 108 -18.46 2.33 -5.02
CA ALA A 108 -17.75 1.08 -5.29
C ALA A 108 -16.64 0.80 -4.26
N ILE A 109 -15.83 1.81 -3.94
CA ILE A 109 -14.76 1.72 -2.93
C ILE A 109 -15.36 1.42 -1.54
N ALA A 110 -16.46 2.09 -1.16
CA ALA A 110 -17.10 1.87 0.14
C ALA A 110 -17.64 0.43 0.28
N VAL A 111 -18.29 -0.10 -0.77
CA VAL A 111 -18.82 -1.47 -0.77
C VAL A 111 -17.68 -2.49 -0.67
N VAL A 112 -16.63 -2.36 -1.48
CA VAL A 112 -15.48 -3.27 -1.48
C VAL A 112 -14.72 -3.17 -0.15
N GLY A 113 -14.46 -1.95 0.32
CA GLY A 113 -13.76 -1.68 1.57
C GLY A 113 -14.48 -2.26 2.78
N TYR A 114 -15.81 -2.10 2.85
CA TYR A 114 -16.63 -2.70 3.89
C TYR A 114 -16.70 -4.23 3.78
N ALA A 115 -16.83 -4.78 2.57
CA ALA A 115 -16.86 -6.22 2.35
C ALA A 115 -15.58 -6.91 2.84
N ILE A 116 -14.41 -6.32 2.60
CA ILE A 116 -13.12 -6.82 3.11
C ILE A 116 -13.09 -6.74 4.65
N CYS A 117 -13.48 -5.59 5.21
CA CYS A 117 -13.50 -5.35 6.66
C CYS A 117 -14.38 -6.36 7.41
N ILE A 118 -15.63 -6.54 6.97
CA ILE A 118 -16.56 -7.47 7.63
C ILE A 118 -16.18 -8.93 7.43
N SER A 119 -15.58 -9.28 6.28
CA SER A 119 -15.09 -10.64 6.01
C SER A 119 -13.98 -11.00 6.98
N LEU A 120 -13.01 -10.11 7.18
CA LEU A 120 -11.92 -10.33 8.13
C LEU A 120 -12.42 -10.34 9.58
N GLY A 121 -13.32 -9.43 9.93
CA GLY A 121 -13.95 -9.41 11.26
C GLY A 121 -14.66 -10.73 11.59
N LYS A 122 -15.38 -11.30 10.63
CA LYS A 122 -16.04 -12.61 10.78
C LYS A 122 -15.05 -13.77 10.93
N ILE A 123 -13.92 -13.74 10.24
CA ILE A 123 -12.87 -14.76 10.40
C ILE A 123 -12.34 -14.76 11.84
N PHE A 124 -12.06 -13.58 12.40
CA PHE A 124 -11.61 -13.48 13.80
C PHE A 124 -12.71 -13.83 14.80
N ALA A 125 -13.94 -13.44 14.55
CA ALA A 125 -15.11 -13.84 15.35
C ALA A 125 -15.26 -15.36 15.44
N LEU A 126 -15.14 -16.06 14.31
CA LEU A 126 -15.16 -17.52 14.27
C LEU A 126 -13.97 -18.14 15.01
N LYS A 127 -12.77 -17.56 14.85
CA LYS A 127 -11.54 -18.06 15.48
C LYS A 127 -11.54 -17.90 17.01
N HIS A 128 -12.11 -16.81 17.53
CA HIS A 128 -12.07 -16.46 18.95
C HIS A 128 -13.42 -16.59 19.66
N GLY A 129 -14.48 -17.02 18.96
CA GLY A 129 -15.77 -17.34 19.56
C GLY A 129 -16.64 -16.14 19.98
N TYR A 130 -16.39 -14.95 19.43
CA TYR A 130 -17.20 -13.75 19.69
C TYR A 130 -18.12 -13.42 18.52
N LYS A 131 -19.12 -12.55 18.74
CA LYS A 131 -20.03 -12.09 17.69
C LYS A 131 -19.58 -10.72 17.16
N VAL A 132 -19.64 -10.54 15.84
CA VAL A 132 -19.40 -9.24 15.18
C VAL A 132 -20.72 -8.65 14.74
N ASN A 133 -20.92 -7.37 15.02
CA ASN A 133 -22.08 -6.60 14.58
C ASN A 133 -21.75 -5.85 13.29
N SER A 134 -22.25 -6.35 12.16
CA SER A 134 -22.05 -5.76 10.82
C SER A 134 -22.40 -4.27 10.75
N ASN A 135 -23.50 -3.84 11.37
CA ASN A 135 -23.92 -2.44 11.32
C ASN A 135 -22.96 -1.53 12.07
N GLN A 136 -22.41 -2.01 13.18
CA GLN A 136 -21.43 -1.26 13.97
C GLN A 136 -20.11 -1.11 13.21
N GLU A 137 -19.64 -2.17 12.55
CA GLU A 137 -18.43 -2.12 11.70
C GLU A 137 -18.60 -1.15 10.53
N LEU A 138 -19.78 -1.12 9.90
CA LEU A 138 -20.06 -0.19 8.80
C LEU A 138 -20.00 1.27 9.28
N ILE A 139 -20.65 1.57 10.41
CA ILE A 139 -20.65 2.92 10.99
C ILE A 139 -19.23 3.33 11.41
N ALA A 140 -18.49 2.42 12.07
CA ALA A 140 -17.11 2.67 12.49
C ALA A 140 -16.22 3.00 11.29
N LEU A 141 -16.25 2.16 10.24
CA LEU A 141 -15.47 2.36 9.02
C LEU A 141 -15.85 3.67 8.31
N GLY A 142 -17.14 4.00 8.28
CA GLY A 142 -17.65 5.24 7.74
C GLY A 142 -17.13 6.48 8.48
N ILE A 143 -17.18 6.47 9.82
CA ILE A 143 -16.67 7.56 10.65
C ILE A 143 -15.15 7.72 10.46
N CYS A 144 -14.38 6.62 10.44
CA CYS A 144 -12.94 6.68 10.22
C CYS A 144 -12.59 7.32 8.87
N ASN A 145 -13.26 6.93 7.79
CA ASN A 145 -13.05 7.51 6.47
C ASN A 145 -13.55 8.97 6.39
N PHE A 146 -14.67 9.30 7.06
CA PHE A 146 -15.20 10.65 7.10
C PHE A 146 -14.23 11.62 7.79
N VAL A 147 -13.76 11.28 8.99
CA VAL A 147 -12.79 12.07 9.75
C VAL A 147 -11.46 12.14 9.00
N GLY A 148 -10.96 11.00 8.49
CA GLY A 148 -9.72 10.94 7.71
C GLY A 148 -9.75 11.80 6.45
N GLY A 149 -10.92 11.96 5.82
CA GLY A 149 -11.09 12.84 4.66
C GLY A 149 -10.71 14.30 4.92
N PHE A 150 -10.92 14.80 6.15
CA PHE A 150 -10.49 16.17 6.53
C PHE A 150 -8.98 16.27 6.71
N PHE A 151 -8.28 15.18 7.00
CA PHE A 151 -6.82 15.15 7.18
C PHE A 151 -6.08 14.70 5.91
N GLN A 152 -6.72 14.82 4.74
CA GLN A 152 -6.14 14.47 3.45
C GLN A 152 -5.75 12.97 3.34
N CYS A 153 -6.41 12.10 4.10
CA CYS A 153 -6.20 10.65 3.99
C CYS A 153 -6.93 10.07 2.77
N PHE A 154 -6.35 9.04 2.18
CA PHE A 154 -7.05 8.17 1.24
C PHE A 154 -8.07 7.28 1.98
N SER A 155 -8.99 6.68 1.23
CA SER A 155 -9.94 5.74 1.81
C SER A 155 -9.21 4.51 2.39
N ILE A 156 -9.59 4.12 3.60
CA ILE A 156 -8.98 3.02 4.33
C ILE A 156 -9.92 1.80 4.43
N SER A 157 -9.32 0.63 4.60
CA SER A 157 -9.98 -0.63 4.98
C SER A 157 -9.03 -1.43 5.90
N CYS A 158 -9.41 -2.65 6.27
CA CYS A 158 -8.55 -3.56 7.02
C CYS A 158 -7.28 -3.91 6.23
N SER A 159 -6.14 -3.93 6.94
CA SER A 159 -4.87 -4.41 6.40
C SER A 159 -4.74 -5.93 6.57
N MET A 160 -4.28 -6.60 5.52
CA MET A 160 -4.09 -8.06 5.43
C MET A 160 -2.60 -8.38 5.24
N SER A 161 -1.78 -8.01 6.23
CA SER A 161 -0.33 -8.28 6.24
C SER A 161 0.06 -9.23 7.36
#